data_AF-A0A0C3NET9-F1
#
_entry.id   AF-A0A0C3NET9-F1
#
_cell.length_a   1.000
_cell.length_b   1.000
_cell.length_c   1.000
_cell.angle_alpha   90.00
_cell.angle_beta   90.00
_cell.angle_gamma   90.00
#
_symmetry.space_group_name_H-M   'P 1'
#
loop_
_entity.id
_entity.type
_entity.pdbx_description
1 polymer ?
#
loop_
_entity_poly.entity_id
_entity_poly.type
_entity_poly.pdbx_seq_one_letter_code
_entity_poly.pdbx_strand_id
1 'polypeptide(L)'
;MKTINDIIQFLKKPDFEPIQDKSRNKIKLFFVIFLWLLLTVYVVNLLTAIAESLIYSHPIIPNTALYQIYPDNGLYLFQMILLGPIIEEFSCRYALGRFNLTKIKISLSLIISFYISYFLYVYKFRELCDSNYIWHVLSLYGSILSVATILFFTMSLLNKQLALFESKWNKYYTVIFYLSAILFAIYHFNMPTRFLFAFFAVALLFGYTRTRLGFGYAIALHMLWNTLTALGFLAYSTWGRG
;
A
#
# COMPACT_ATOMS: atom_id res chain seq x y z
N MET A 1 -4.83 -23.93 14.29
CA MET A 1 -4.02 -22.70 14.42
C MET A 1 -4.90 -21.62 15.05
N LYS A 2 -4.52 -21.02 16.19
CA LYS A 2 -5.23 -19.82 16.68
C LYS A 2 -4.72 -18.65 15.83
N THR A 3 -5.49 -18.25 14.82
CA THR A 3 -5.12 -17.27 13.78
C THR A 3 -4.42 -16.02 14.29
N ILE A 4 -4.91 -15.46 15.40
CA ILE A 4 -4.34 -14.24 16.01
C ILE A 4 -2.94 -14.49 16.57
N ASN A 5 -2.72 -15.64 17.21
CA ASN A 5 -1.40 -15.99 17.72
C ASN A 5 -0.39 -16.12 16.58
N ASP A 6 -0.80 -16.64 15.42
CA ASP A 6 0.09 -16.72 14.26
C ASP A 6 0.47 -15.33 13.73
N ILE A 7 -0.49 -14.40 13.59
CA ILE A 7 -0.23 -13.02 13.20
C ILE A 7 0.74 -12.36 14.18
N ILE A 8 0.48 -12.45 15.49
CA ILE A 8 1.33 -11.83 16.52
C ILE A 8 2.73 -12.44 16.51
N GLN A 9 2.87 -13.76 16.39
CA GLN A 9 4.17 -14.41 16.37
C GLN A 9 4.96 -14.05 15.11
N PHE A 10 4.29 -14.01 13.96
CA PHE A 10 4.90 -13.51 12.73
C PHE A 10 5.35 -12.05 12.89
N LEU A 11 4.50 -11.18 13.43
CA LEU A 11 4.86 -9.78 13.65
C LEU A 11 5.93 -9.57 14.72
N LYS A 12 6.29 -10.58 15.52
CA LYS A 12 7.47 -10.52 16.40
C LYS A 12 8.75 -10.91 15.68
N LYS A 13 8.66 -11.88 14.77
CA LYS A 13 9.79 -12.39 14.00
C LYS A 13 9.31 -12.84 12.61
N PRO A 14 9.15 -11.89 11.66
CA PRO A 14 8.71 -12.20 10.31
C PRO A 14 9.69 -13.17 9.66
N ASP A 15 9.15 -14.20 9.03
CA ASP A 15 9.88 -15.18 8.20
C ASP A 15 9.25 -15.20 6.80
N PHE A 16 9.91 -15.81 5.80
CA PHE A 16 9.45 -15.77 4.41
C PHE A 16 8.56 -16.96 4.00
N GLU A 17 8.18 -17.84 4.93
CA GLU A 17 7.49 -19.08 4.61
C GLU A 17 5.98 -18.88 4.45
N PRO A 18 5.36 -19.43 3.40
CA PRO A 18 3.92 -19.43 3.28
C PRO A 18 3.29 -20.45 4.24
N ILE A 19 2.01 -20.24 4.59
CA ILE A 19 1.24 -21.26 5.29
C ILE A 19 0.99 -22.44 4.35
N GLN A 20 1.35 -23.64 4.82
CA GLN A 20 1.08 -24.92 4.18
C GLN A 20 -0.30 -25.44 4.64
N ASP A 21 -1.36 -24.79 4.18
CA ASP A 21 -2.74 -25.20 4.50
C ASP A 21 -3.61 -25.25 3.24
N LYS A 22 -4.72 -25.98 3.30
CA LYS A 22 -5.69 -26.13 2.22
C LYS A 22 -6.30 -24.77 1.86
N SER A 23 -6.69 -24.59 0.60
CA SER A 23 -7.30 -23.34 0.08
C SER A 23 -8.46 -22.82 0.93
N ARG A 24 -9.35 -23.71 1.40
CA ARG A 24 -10.49 -23.35 2.27
C ARG A 24 -10.05 -22.67 3.58
N ASN A 25 -8.94 -23.09 4.17
CA ASN A 25 -8.42 -22.50 5.40
C ASN A 25 -7.73 -21.16 5.13
N LYS A 26 -7.09 -21.00 3.96
CA LYS A 26 -6.54 -19.71 3.50
C LYS A 26 -7.64 -18.65 3.30
N ILE A 27 -8.79 -19.02 2.75
CA ILE A 27 -9.93 -18.10 2.60
C ILE A 27 -10.48 -17.68 3.96
N LYS A 28 -10.65 -18.61 4.90
CA LYS A 28 -11.06 -18.27 6.28
C LYS A 28 -10.06 -17.30 6.93
N LEU A 29 -8.77 -17.60 6.80
CA LEU A 29 -7.70 -16.75 7.31
C LEU A 29 -7.72 -15.36 6.67
N PHE A 30 -7.92 -15.27 5.36
CA PHE A 30 -8.09 -14.00 4.64
C PHE A 30 -9.20 -13.13 5.26
N PHE A 31 -10.39 -13.70 5.50
CA PHE A 31 -11.48 -12.95 6.13
C PHE A 31 -11.18 -12.55 7.58
N VAL A 32 -10.48 -13.39 8.34
CA VAL A 32 -10.04 -13.00 9.69
C VAL A 32 -9.06 -11.82 9.63
N ILE A 33 -8.09 -11.85 8.72
CA ILE A 33 -7.17 -10.72 8.52
C ILE A 33 -7.94 -9.47 8.10
N PHE A 34 -8.92 -9.61 7.23
CA PHE A 34 -9.76 -8.49 6.79
C PHE A 34 -10.54 -7.86 7.94
N LEU A 35 -11.17 -8.66 8.81
CA LEU A 35 -11.84 -8.13 10.00
C LEU A 35 -10.85 -7.44 10.96
N TRP A 36 -9.65 -8.01 11.11
CA TRP A 36 -8.58 -7.40 11.89
C TRP A 36 -8.09 -6.09 11.30
N LEU A 37 -8.01 -5.99 9.98
CA LEU A 37 -7.69 -4.75 9.28
C LEU A 37 -8.72 -3.66 9.60
N LEU A 38 -10.02 -3.97 9.49
CA LEU A 38 -11.09 -3.03 9.83
C LEU A 38 -10.99 -2.57 11.29
N LEU A 39 -10.81 -3.52 12.22
CA LEU A 39 -10.66 -3.21 13.64
C LEU A 39 -9.42 -2.34 13.91
N THR A 40 -8.29 -2.67 13.28
CA THR A 40 -7.02 -1.94 13.46
C THR A 40 -7.16 -0.51 12.98
N VAL A 41 -7.72 -0.29 11.79
CA VAL A 41 -7.94 1.05 11.25
C VAL A 41 -8.90 1.85 12.14
N TYR A 42 -10.00 1.23 12.60
CA TYR A 42 -10.94 1.87 13.51
C TYR A 42 -10.28 2.29 14.82
N VAL A 43 -9.57 1.37 15.48
CA VAL A 43 -8.90 1.62 16.76
C VAL A 43 -7.81 2.68 16.61
N VAL A 44 -6.96 2.59 15.58
CA VAL A 44 -5.90 3.59 15.35
C VAL A 44 -6.51 4.97 15.09
N ASN A 45 -7.54 5.06 14.23
CA ASN A 45 -8.21 6.35 13.99
C ASN A 45 -8.87 6.92 15.24
N LEU A 46 -9.51 6.09 16.07
CA LEU A 46 -10.10 6.51 17.33
C LEU A 46 -9.04 7.02 18.31
N LEU A 47 -7.95 6.27 18.49
CA LEU A 47 -6.84 6.67 19.37
C LEU A 47 -6.20 7.98 18.89
N THR A 48 -6.03 8.13 17.59
CA THR A 48 -5.51 9.37 17.01
C THR A 48 -6.47 10.54 17.22
N ALA A 49 -7.79 10.34 17.07
CA ALA A 49 -8.78 11.38 17.34
C ALA A 49 -8.80 11.80 18.83
N ILE A 50 -8.63 10.84 19.75
CA ILE A 50 -8.49 11.13 21.19
C ILE A 50 -7.18 11.89 21.46
N ALA A 51 -6.06 11.48 20.87
CA ALA A 51 -4.80 12.20 21.02
C ALA A 51 -4.89 13.63 20.47
N GLU A 52 -5.54 13.82 19.31
CA GLU A 52 -5.80 15.14 18.74
C GLU A 52 -6.65 16.00 19.67
N SER A 53 -7.72 15.48 20.27
CA SER A 53 -8.56 16.25 21.19
C SER A 53 -7.87 16.61 22.51
N LEU A 54 -6.87 15.84 22.94
CA LEU A 54 -6.07 16.09 24.14
C LEU A 54 -4.92 17.08 23.91
N ILE A 55 -4.30 17.06 22.72
CA ILE A 55 -3.12 17.87 22.40
C ILE A 55 -3.51 19.21 21.76
N TYR A 56 -4.60 19.23 20.99
CA TYR A 56 -5.00 20.38 20.19
C TYR A 56 -6.40 20.87 20.56
N SER A 57 -6.47 22.04 21.20
CA SER A 57 -7.73 22.78 21.40
C SER A 57 -8.34 23.33 20.11
N HIS A 58 -7.64 23.19 18.98
CA HIS A 58 -8.11 23.57 17.65
C HIS A 58 -7.80 22.47 16.64
N PRO A 59 -8.76 22.11 15.75
CA PRO A 59 -8.48 21.15 14.70
C PRO A 59 -7.33 21.67 13.85
N ILE A 60 -6.25 20.89 13.72
CA ILE A 60 -5.17 21.16 12.77
C ILE A 60 -5.73 20.89 11.37
N ILE A 61 -6.47 21.88 10.86
CA ILE A 61 -6.94 22.05 9.50
C ILE A 61 -7.91 20.93 9.03
N PRO A 62 -9.19 21.23 8.81
CA PRO A 62 -10.01 20.43 7.91
C PRO A 62 -9.55 20.75 6.49
N ASN A 63 -8.55 20.05 5.96
CA ASN A 63 -8.20 20.25 4.55
C ASN A 63 -9.12 19.38 3.70
N THR A 64 -10.28 19.95 3.42
CA THR A 64 -11.30 19.53 2.45
C THR A 64 -10.74 19.36 1.03
N ALA A 65 -9.45 19.65 0.78
CA ALA A 65 -8.79 19.46 -0.51
C ALA A 65 -8.78 18.01 -1.02
N LEU A 66 -8.78 16.99 -0.12
CA LEU A 66 -8.98 15.61 -0.56
C LEU A 66 -10.43 15.37 -0.99
N TYR A 67 -11.40 15.97 -0.28
CA TYR A 67 -12.84 15.81 -0.55
C TYR A 67 -13.36 16.56 -1.78
N GLN A 68 -12.59 17.51 -2.31
CA GLN A 68 -13.02 18.40 -3.41
C GLN A 68 -12.57 17.95 -4.81
N ILE A 69 -11.79 16.87 -4.94
CA ILE A 69 -11.35 16.33 -6.24
C ILE A 69 -11.78 14.87 -6.38
N TYR A 70 -13.04 14.58 -6.05
CA TYR A 70 -13.64 13.28 -6.35
C TYR A 70 -14.72 13.49 -7.40
N PRO A 71 -14.33 13.53 -8.69
CA PRO A 71 -15.33 13.49 -9.74
C PRO A 71 -16.15 12.21 -9.57
N ASP A 72 -17.48 12.31 -9.68
CA ASP A 72 -18.43 11.19 -9.77
C ASP A 72 -18.18 10.40 -11.07
N ASN A 73 -16.98 9.86 -11.26
CA ASN A 73 -16.57 9.16 -12.46
C ASN A 73 -16.06 7.76 -12.11
N GLY A 74 -16.46 6.78 -12.93
CA GLY A 74 -16.01 5.40 -12.77
C GLY A 74 -14.49 5.25 -12.87
N LEU A 75 -13.79 6.22 -13.47
CA LEU A 75 -12.34 6.22 -13.60
C LEU A 75 -11.63 6.45 -12.27
N TYR A 76 -12.16 7.29 -11.38
CA TYR A 76 -11.63 7.50 -10.05
C TYR A 76 -11.80 6.24 -9.18
N LEU A 77 -12.97 5.61 -9.24
CA LEU A 77 -13.19 4.32 -8.58
C LEU A 77 -12.24 3.25 -9.12
N PHE A 78 -12.05 3.19 -10.44
CA PHE A 78 -11.07 2.28 -11.06
C PHE A 78 -9.65 2.55 -10.56
N GLN A 79 -9.23 3.83 -10.50
CA GLN A 79 -7.92 4.19 -9.99
C GLN A 79 -7.74 3.75 -8.52
N MET A 80 -8.68 4.13 -7.65
CA MET A 80 -8.58 3.91 -6.22
C MET A 80 -8.73 2.46 -5.81
N ILE A 81 -9.64 1.72 -6.44
CA ILE A 81 -9.95 0.35 -6.05
C ILE A 81 -9.02 -0.64 -6.74
N LEU A 82 -8.55 -0.36 -7.95
CA LEU A 82 -7.80 -1.32 -8.76
C LEU A 82 -6.38 -0.86 -9.06
N LEU A 83 -6.20 0.22 -9.82
CA LEU A 83 -4.89 0.59 -10.37
C LEU A 83 -3.87 0.94 -9.28
N GLY A 84 -4.26 1.79 -8.34
CA GLY A 84 -3.45 2.19 -7.18
C GLY A 84 -3.01 0.98 -6.35
N PRO A 85 -3.95 0.19 -5.80
CA PRO A 85 -3.64 -1.01 -5.03
C PRO A 85 -2.72 -1.99 -5.76
N ILE A 86 -2.94 -2.25 -7.04
CA ILE A 86 -2.07 -3.14 -7.82
C ILE A 86 -0.64 -2.60 -7.84
N ILE A 87 -0.45 -1.33 -8.21
CA ILE A 87 0.89 -0.74 -8.31
C ILE A 87 1.56 -0.68 -6.93
N GLU A 88 0.84 -0.32 -5.89
CA GLU A 88 1.35 -0.27 -4.52
C GLU A 88 1.77 -1.66 -4.01
N GLU A 89 0.99 -2.69 -4.29
CA GLU A 89 1.33 -4.07 -3.95
C GLU A 89 2.54 -4.58 -4.75
N PHE A 90 2.61 -4.26 -6.04
CA PHE A 90 3.79 -4.59 -6.85
C PHE A 90 5.06 -3.88 -6.35
N SER A 91 4.92 -2.63 -5.91
CA SER A 91 6.01 -1.83 -5.35
C SER A 91 6.49 -2.37 -4.01
N CYS A 92 5.59 -2.52 -3.04
CA CYS A 92 5.99 -2.76 -1.67
C CYS A 92 6.01 -4.25 -1.29
N ARG A 93 5.18 -5.10 -1.91
CA ARG A 93 4.90 -6.48 -1.43
C ARG A 93 5.34 -7.56 -2.39
N TYR A 94 5.51 -7.28 -3.68
CA TYR A 94 5.81 -8.34 -4.65
C TYR A 94 7.12 -9.08 -4.35
N ALA A 95 8.16 -8.35 -3.94
CA ALA A 95 9.43 -8.92 -3.50
C ALA A 95 9.37 -9.68 -2.16
N LEU A 96 8.35 -9.49 -1.31
CA LEU A 96 8.29 -10.15 -0.01
C LEU A 96 8.11 -11.67 -0.16
N GLY A 97 9.05 -12.42 0.43
CA GLY A 97 9.09 -13.88 0.39
C GLY A 97 10.53 -14.35 0.18
N ARG A 98 10.69 -15.56 -0.35
CA ARG A 98 11.99 -16.08 -0.76
C ARG A 98 12.64 -15.17 -1.81
N PHE A 99 13.96 -15.06 -1.75
CA PHE A 99 14.74 -14.25 -2.68
C PHE A 99 14.35 -14.59 -4.12
N ASN A 100 14.02 -13.56 -4.89
CA ASN A 100 13.74 -13.68 -6.31
C ASN A 100 14.16 -12.39 -6.98
N LEU A 101 15.22 -12.47 -7.78
CA LEU A 101 15.85 -11.32 -8.40
C LEU A 101 14.86 -10.49 -9.25
N THR A 102 14.00 -11.15 -10.01
CA THR A 102 13.01 -10.48 -10.86
C THR A 102 11.98 -9.71 -10.02
N LYS A 103 11.45 -10.33 -8.95
CA LYS A 103 10.49 -9.66 -8.06
C LYS A 103 11.11 -8.46 -7.36
N ILE A 104 12.36 -8.59 -6.90
CA ILE A 104 13.11 -7.51 -6.25
C ILE A 104 13.32 -6.35 -7.22
N LYS A 105 13.76 -6.60 -8.45
CA LYS A 105 13.92 -5.56 -9.46
C LYS A 105 12.61 -4.84 -9.75
N ILE A 106 11.51 -5.59 -9.93
CA ILE A 106 10.18 -5.00 -10.17
C ILE A 106 9.78 -4.08 -9.01
N SER A 107 9.83 -4.58 -7.77
CA SER A 107 9.48 -3.79 -6.59
C SER A 107 10.37 -2.55 -6.43
N LEU A 108 11.69 -2.70 -6.55
CA LEU A 108 12.63 -1.59 -6.39
C LEU A 108 12.48 -0.54 -7.49
N SER A 109 12.31 -0.97 -8.74
CA SER A 109 12.06 -0.06 -9.86
C SER A 109 10.77 0.74 -9.67
N LEU A 110 9.70 0.12 -9.20
CA LEU A 110 8.43 0.80 -8.95
C LEU A 110 8.49 1.75 -7.75
N ILE A 111 9.18 1.36 -6.67
CA ILE A 111 9.40 2.25 -5.51
C ILE A 111 10.16 3.51 -5.95
N ILE A 112 11.28 3.34 -6.66
CA ILE A 112 12.09 4.48 -7.10
C ILE A 112 11.32 5.31 -8.14
N SER A 113 10.64 4.66 -9.09
CA SER A 113 9.88 5.36 -10.11
C SER A 113 8.75 6.17 -9.53
N PHE A 114 8.07 5.69 -8.47
CA PHE A 114 7.04 6.47 -7.80
C PHE A 114 7.57 7.82 -7.31
N TYR A 115 8.70 7.86 -6.61
CA TYR A 115 9.23 9.12 -6.09
C TYR A 115 9.70 10.05 -7.21
N ILE A 116 10.35 9.50 -8.24
CA ILE A 116 10.76 10.28 -9.43
C ILE A 116 9.52 10.85 -10.14
N SER A 117 8.53 10.02 -10.42
CA SER A 117 7.30 10.40 -11.11
C SER A 117 6.44 11.35 -10.30
N TYR A 118 6.38 11.18 -8.97
CA TYR A 118 5.69 12.13 -8.10
C TYR A 118 6.33 13.52 -8.19
N PHE A 119 7.67 13.59 -8.16
CA PHE A 119 8.40 14.84 -8.38
C PHE A 119 8.13 15.42 -9.78
N LEU A 120 8.29 14.63 -10.84
CA LEU A 120 8.01 15.07 -12.22
C LEU A 120 6.56 15.53 -12.40
N TYR A 121 5.61 14.84 -11.79
CA TYR A 121 4.20 15.17 -11.86
C TYR A 121 3.92 16.51 -11.18
N VAL A 122 4.37 16.69 -9.93
CA VAL A 122 4.15 17.92 -9.16
C VAL A 122 4.78 19.15 -9.85
N TYR A 123 5.99 19.02 -10.40
CA TYR A 123 6.75 20.16 -10.93
C TYR A 123 6.62 20.41 -12.44
N LYS A 124 6.14 19.44 -13.23
CA LYS A 124 6.09 19.55 -14.70
C LYS A 124 4.76 19.08 -15.26
N PHE A 125 4.37 17.84 -14.99
CA PHE A 125 3.25 17.27 -15.74
C PHE A 125 1.88 17.78 -15.30
N ARG A 126 1.71 18.16 -14.04
CA ARG A 126 0.45 18.72 -13.54
C ARG A 126 0.02 19.95 -14.33
N GLU A 127 0.96 20.81 -14.71
CA GLU A 127 0.70 22.01 -15.51
C GLU A 127 0.26 21.67 -16.95
N LEU A 128 0.70 20.54 -17.48
CA LEU A 128 0.36 20.08 -18.84
C LEU A 128 -0.98 19.35 -18.94
N CYS A 129 -1.57 18.97 -17.80
CA CYS A 129 -2.79 18.15 -17.75
C CYS A 129 -4.08 18.96 -17.59
N ASP A 130 -3.98 20.30 -17.44
CA ASP A 130 -5.10 21.21 -17.16
C ASP A 130 -6.04 20.66 -16.06
N SER A 131 -7.36 20.82 -16.19
CA SER A 131 -8.35 20.23 -15.28
C SER A 131 -8.77 18.80 -15.68
N ASN A 132 -8.14 18.19 -16.69
CA ASN A 132 -8.58 16.91 -17.22
C ASN A 132 -8.01 15.73 -16.42
N TYR A 133 -8.90 15.09 -15.66
CA TYR A 133 -8.54 13.97 -14.79
C TYR A 133 -7.92 12.77 -15.53
N ILE A 134 -8.36 12.44 -16.75
CA ILE A 134 -7.77 11.33 -17.54
C ILE A 134 -6.30 11.60 -17.81
N TRP A 135 -5.95 12.83 -18.19
CA TRP A 135 -4.56 13.21 -18.45
C TRP A 135 -3.72 13.17 -17.18
N HIS A 136 -4.25 13.59 -16.03
CA HIS A 136 -3.57 13.45 -14.74
C HIS A 136 -3.26 11.98 -14.42
N VAL A 137 -4.24 11.08 -14.60
CA VAL A 137 -4.07 9.63 -14.37
C VAL A 137 -3.03 9.04 -15.32
N LEU A 138 -3.16 9.29 -16.62
CA LEU A 138 -2.24 8.78 -17.63
C LEU A 138 -0.82 9.31 -17.43
N SER A 139 -0.67 10.57 -17.08
CA SER A 139 0.63 11.18 -16.84
C SER A 139 1.31 10.62 -15.59
N LEU A 140 0.58 10.53 -14.47
CA LEU A 140 1.13 9.99 -13.24
C LEU A 140 1.50 8.50 -13.39
N TYR A 141 0.55 7.65 -13.74
CA TYR A 141 0.81 6.20 -13.81
C TYR A 141 1.63 5.81 -15.04
N GLY A 142 1.45 6.49 -16.17
CA GLY A 142 2.28 6.31 -17.36
C GLY A 142 3.74 6.60 -17.05
N SER A 143 4.03 7.73 -16.39
CA SER A 143 5.41 8.04 -16.00
C SER A 143 5.97 7.01 -15.00
N ILE A 144 5.19 6.59 -14.00
CA ILE A 144 5.61 5.57 -13.02
C ILE A 144 6.03 4.29 -13.74
N LEU A 145 5.20 3.80 -14.67
CA LEU A 145 5.45 2.56 -15.40
C LEU A 145 6.60 2.70 -16.41
N SER A 146 6.69 3.82 -17.13
CA SER A 146 7.78 4.08 -18.07
C SER A 146 9.14 4.16 -17.36
N VAL A 147 9.22 4.93 -16.27
CA VAL A 147 10.46 5.06 -15.47
C VAL A 147 10.80 3.72 -14.82
N ALA A 148 9.83 2.99 -14.26
CA ALA A 148 10.07 1.67 -13.69
C ALA A 148 10.61 0.67 -14.73
N THR A 149 10.10 0.72 -15.97
CA THR A 149 10.56 -0.12 -17.07
C THR A 149 12.02 0.15 -17.39
N ILE A 150 12.39 1.42 -17.54
CA ILE A 150 13.78 1.83 -17.76
C ILE A 150 14.66 1.33 -16.61
N LEU A 151 14.28 1.61 -15.37
CA LEU A 151 15.02 1.17 -14.18
C LEU A 151 15.16 -0.35 -14.10
N PHE A 152 14.13 -1.11 -14.46
CA PHE A 152 14.18 -2.58 -14.45
C PHE A 152 15.24 -3.11 -15.44
N PHE A 153 15.29 -2.55 -16.65
CA PHE A 153 16.30 -2.91 -17.64
C PHE A 153 17.70 -2.45 -17.21
N THR A 154 17.84 -1.23 -16.67
CA THR A 154 19.14 -0.74 -16.15
C THR A 154 19.64 -1.61 -14.99
N MET A 155 18.78 -1.96 -14.03
CA MET A 155 19.13 -2.87 -12.92
C MET A 155 19.51 -4.27 -13.40
N SER A 156 19.05 -4.69 -14.59
CA SER A 156 19.43 -5.98 -15.15
C SER A 156 20.92 -6.05 -15.52
N LEU A 157 21.58 -4.89 -15.72
CA LEU A 157 23.03 -4.80 -15.86
C LEU A 157 23.78 -5.13 -14.55
N LEU A 158 23.09 -5.06 -13.41
CA LEU A 158 23.61 -5.31 -12.06
C LEU A 158 23.17 -6.67 -11.48
N ASN A 159 22.66 -7.58 -12.33
CA ASN A 159 22.13 -8.88 -11.87
C ASN A 159 23.12 -9.67 -11.00
N LYS A 160 24.42 -9.65 -11.34
CA LYS A 160 25.45 -10.38 -10.58
C LYS A 160 25.58 -9.83 -9.16
N GLN A 161 25.64 -8.51 -9.01
CA GLN A 161 25.75 -7.83 -7.73
C GLN A 161 24.50 -8.02 -6.89
N LEU A 162 23.32 -7.94 -7.50
CA LEU A 162 22.04 -8.17 -6.83
C LEU A 162 21.90 -9.63 -6.37
N ALA A 163 22.39 -10.60 -7.14
CA ALA A 163 22.37 -12.02 -6.74
C ALA A 163 23.19 -12.29 -5.46
N LEU A 164 24.27 -11.53 -5.21
CA LEU A 164 25.05 -11.64 -3.97
C LEU A 164 24.24 -11.29 -2.71
N PHE A 165 23.09 -10.62 -2.86
CA PHE A 165 22.20 -10.33 -1.74
C PHE A 165 21.34 -11.51 -1.31
N GLU A 166 21.31 -12.63 -2.03
CA GLU A 166 20.47 -13.79 -1.69
C GLU A 166 20.73 -14.29 -0.26
N SER A 167 21.99 -14.48 0.12
CA SER A 167 22.38 -14.93 1.47
C SER A 167 22.00 -13.92 2.56
N LYS A 168 22.03 -12.62 2.23
CA LYS A 168 21.64 -11.52 3.12
C LYS A 168 20.12 -11.41 3.23
N TRP A 169 19.39 -11.67 2.15
CA TRP A 169 17.94 -11.54 2.07
C TRP A 169 17.25 -12.41 3.12
N ASN A 170 17.63 -13.69 3.17
CA ASN A 170 17.05 -14.63 4.12
C ASN A 170 17.45 -14.30 5.56
N LYS A 171 18.70 -13.88 5.79
CA LYS A 171 19.21 -13.49 7.12
C LYS A 171 18.50 -12.25 7.69
N TYR A 172 18.21 -11.26 6.83
CA TYR A 172 17.65 -9.97 7.23
C TYR A 172 16.19 -9.80 6.81
N TYR A 173 15.47 -10.90 6.58
CA TYR A 173 14.09 -10.85 6.10
C TYR A 173 13.17 -10.01 7.01
N THR A 174 13.33 -10.12 8.32
CA THR A 174 12.61 -9.27 9.30
C THR A 174 12.80 -7.78 9.02
N VAL A 175 14.02 -7.33 8.73
CA VAL A 175 14.32 -5.92 8.41
C VAL A 175 13.66 -5.53 7.10
N ILE A 176 13.77 -6.39 6.07
CA ILE A 176 13.17 -6.16 4.75
C ILE A 176 11.64 -6.03 4.85
N PHE A 177 11.01 -6.88 5.67
CA PHE A 177 9.58 -6.85 5.93
C PHE A 177 9.13 -5.51 6.52
N TYR A 178 9.79 -5.04 7.58
CA TYR A 178 9.43 -3.76 8.19
C TYR A 178 9.80 -2.57 7.30
N LEU A 179 10.91 -2.63 6.57
CA LEU A 179 11.29 -1.58 5.63
C LEU A 179 10.23 -1.43 4.53
N SER A 180 9.68 -2.53 4.02
CA SER A 180 8.55 -2.50 3.10
C SER A 180 7.32 -1.82 3.71
N ALA A 181 6.99 -2.11 4.96
CA ALA A 181 5.87 -1.47 5.65
C ALA A 181 6.09 0.04 5.87
N ILE A 182 7.32 0.45 6.22
CA ILE A 182 7.72 1.85 6.36
C ILE A 182 7.63 2.56 5.02
N LEU A 183 8.18 1.98 3.94
CA LEU A 183 8.14 2.56 2.61
C LEU A 183 6.71 2.77 2.13
N PHE A 184 5.79 1.85 2.44
CA PHE A 184 4.37 2.03 2.14
C PHE A 184 3.73 3.18 2.94
N ALA A 185 4.05 3.30 4.23
CA ALA A 185 3.56 4.41 5.03
C ALA A 185 4.10 5.76 4.52
N ILE A 186 5.38 5.81 4.15
CA ILE A 186 5.99 6.98 3.49
C ILE A 186 5.34 7.25 2.15
N TYR A 187 4.94 6.25 1.37
CA TYR A 187 4.19 6.44 0.12
C TYR A 187 2.94 7.34 0.30
N HIS A 188 2.39 7.34 1.52
CA HIS A 188 1.22 8.10 1.92
C HIS A 188 1.56 9.37 2.72
N PHE A 189 2.81 9.88 2.68
CA PHE A 189 3.24 11.04 3.47
C PHE A 189 2.48 12.34 3.16
N ASN A 190 1.88 12.44 1.98
CA ASN A 190 1.04 13.57 1.58
C ASN A 190 -0.36 13.53 2.22
N MET A 191 -0.73 12.42 2.84
CA MET A 191 -1.92 12.33 3.69
C MET A 191 -1.63 12.95 5.05
N PRO A 192 -2.66 13.43 5.79
CA PRO A 192 -2.48 13.90 7.15
C PRO A 192 -1.67 12.91 7.99
N THR A 193 -0.61 13.39 8.65
CA THR A 193 0.38 12.58 9.40
C THR A 193 -0.26 11.67 10.45
N ARG A 194 -1.45 12.06 10.93
CA ARG A 194 -2.35 11.28 11.78
C ARG A 194 -2.66 9.87 11.25
N PHE A 195 -2.61 9.68 9.93
CA PHE A 195 -2.83 8.40 9.28
C PHE A 195 -1.55 7.58 9.07
N LEU A 196 -0.36 8.13 9.32
CA LEU A 196 0.90 7.43 9.07
C LEU A 196 1.00 6.12 9.88
N PHE A 197 0.60 6.16 11.15
CA PHE A 197 0.53 4.96 12.00
C PHE A 197 -0.52 3.96 11.52
N ALA A 198 -1.66 4.45 11.01
CA ALA A 198 -2.69 3.59 10.43
C ALA A 198 -2.17 2.90 9.17
N PHE A 199 -1.53 3.63 8.25
CA PHE A 199 -0.94 3.08 7.03
C PHE A 199 0.18 2.09 7.34
N PHE A 200 1.00 2.37 8.36
CA PHE A 200 2.02 1.40 8.81
C PHE A 200 1.37 0.11 9.32
N ALA A 201 0.36 0.20 10.20
CA ALA A 201 -0.35 -0.97 10.73
C ALA A 201 -1.05 -1.78 9.62
N VAL A 202 -1.71 -1.09 8.69
CA VAL A 202 -2.29 -1.69 7.46
C VAL A 202 -1.21 -2.40 6.65
N ALA A 203 -0.05 -1.78 6.46
CA ALA A 203 1.05 -2.35 5.71
C ALA A 203 1.62 -3.63 6.33
N LEU A 204 1.65 -3.73 7.66
CA LEU A 204 2.03 -4.94 8.38
C LEU A 204 1.06 -6.10 8.06
N LEU A 205 -0.25 -5.84 8.05
CA LEU A 205 -1.27 -6.84 7.73
C LEU A 205 -1.23 -7.25 6.24
N PHE A 206 -0.98 -6.30 5.32
CA PHE A 206 -0.78 -6.61 3.90
C PHE A 206 0.49 -7.43 3.69
N GLY A 207 1.58 -7.09 4.37
CA GLY A 207 2.82 -7.87 4.36
C GLY A 207 2.62 -9.28 4.89
N TYR A 208 1.94 -9.45 6.03
CA TYR A 208 1.58 -10.77 6.57
C TYR A 208 0.76 -11.57 5.55
N THR A 209 -0.27 -10.95 4.98
CA THR A 209 -1.13 -11.57 3.95
C THR A 209 -0.32 -12.02 2.75
N ARG A 210 0.57 -11.16 2.26
CA ARG A 210 1.46 -11.46 1.15
C ARG A 210 2.34 -12.68 1.41
N THR A 211 2.93 -12.75 2.60
CA THR A 211 3.89 -13.79 2.94
C THR A 211 3.19 -15.12 3.25
N ARG A 212 2.14 -15.09 4.07
CA ARG A 212 1.43 -16.30 4.51
C ARG A 212 0.46 -16.85 3.47
N LEU A 213 -0.31 -15.98 2.81
CA LEU A 213 -1.38 -16.39 1.89
C LEU A 213 -0.98 -16.28 0.42
N GLY A 214 -0.14 -15.31 0.08
CA GLY A 214 0.38 -15.09 -1.27
C GLY A 214 0.01 -13.74 -1.86
N PHE A 215 0.61 -13.40 -3.00
CA PHE A 215 0.49 -12.07 -3.61
C PHE A 215 -0.94 -11.72 -4.04
N GLY A 216 -1.66 -12.68 -4.66
CA GLY A 216 -3.05 -12.45 -5.06
C GLY A 216 -3.99 -12.12 -3.89
N TYR A 217 -3.75 -12.71 -2.71
CA TYR A 217 -4.52 -12.39 -1.50
C TYR A 217 -4.20 -10.99 -0.98
N ALA A 218 -2.95 -10.53 -1.08
CA ALA A 218 -2.59 -9.17 -0.67
C ALA A 218 -3.27 -8.12 -1.55
N ILE A 219 -3.24 -8.32 -2.88
CA ILE A 219 -3.97 -7.47 -3.84
C ILE A 219 -5.47 -7.49 -3.52
N ALA A 220 -6.08 -8.67 -3.37
CA ALA A 220 -7.51 -8.78 -3.08
C ALA A 220 -7.88 -8.09 -1.76
N LEU A 221 -7.05 -8.21 -0.72
CA LEU A 221 -7.27 -7.57 0.56
C LEU A 221 -7.24 -6.04 0.43
N HIS A 222 -6.26 -5.52 -0.31
CA HIS A 222 -6.10 -4.09 -0.54
C HIS A 222 -7.26 -3.53 -1.39
N MET A 223 -7.63 -4.19 -2.49
CA MET A 223 -8.78 -3.80 -3.31
C MET A 223 -10.08 -3.82 -2.50
N LEU A 224 -10.28 -4.84 -1.65
CA LEU A 224 -11.47 -4.97 -0.81
C LEU A 224 -11.54 -3.86 0.24
N TRP A 225 -10.40 -3.52 0.85
CA TRP A 225 -10.28 -2.38 1.76
C TRP A 225 -10.61 -1.05 1.07
N ASN A 226 -10.04 -0.80 -0.11
CA ASN A 226 -10.31 0.43 -0.86
C ASN A 226 -11.75 0.49 -1.38
N THR A 227 -12.35 -0.66 -1.71
CA THR A 227 -13.77 -0.76 -2.06
C THR A 227 -14.66 -0.31 -0.89
N LEU A 228 -14.43 -0.84 0.32
CA LEU A 228 -15.21 -0.42 1.48
C LEU A 228 -15.03 1.06 1.81
N THR A 229 -13.80 1.56 1.69
CA THR A 229 -13.50 2.98 1.93
C THR A 229 -14.21 3.87 0.89
N ALA A 230 -14.19 3.48 -0.38
CA ALA A 230 -14.90 4.19 -1.45
C ALA A 230 -16.42 4.13 -1.28
N LEU A 231 -16.98 2.98 -0.87
CA LEU A 231 -18.42 2.85 -0.58
C LEU A 231 -18.84 3.67 0.63
N GLY A 232 -18.05 3.68 1.71
CA GLY A 232 -18.30 4.53 2.88
C GLY A 232 -18.30 6.01 2.51
N PHE A 233 -17.39 6.43 1.62
CA PHE A 233 -17.37 7.77 1.08
C PHE A 233 -18.63 8.09 0.26
N LEU A 234 -19.03 7.20 -0.67
CA LEU A 234 -20.25 7.37 -1.48
C LEU A 234 -21.51 7.46 -0.60
N ALA A 235 -21.59 6.66 0.46
CA ALA A 235 -22.70 6.71 1.41
C ALA A 235 -22.72 8.06 2.17
N TYR A 236 -21.55 8.55 2.61
CA TYR A 236 -21.45 9.85 3.28
C TYR A 236 -21.80 11.02 2.34
N SER A 237 -21.34 10.99 1.08
CA SER A 237 -21.61 12.07 0.12
C SER A 237 -23.08 12.13 -0.32
N THR A 238 -23.76 10.99 -0.34
CA THR A 238 -25.19 10.89 -0.71
C THR A 238 -26.13 11.17 0.44
N TRP A 239 -25.80 10.78 1.69
CA TRP A 239 -26.69 10.91 2.84
C TRP A 239 -26.33 12.06 3.80
N GLY A 240 -25.07 12.51 3.82
CA GLY A 240 -24.59 13.61 4.68
C GLY A 240 -24.80 15.02 4.10
N ARG A 241 -25.49 15.13 2.96
CA ARG A 241 -25.93 16.41 2.37
C ARG A 241 -27.43 16.69 2.58
N GLY A 242 -28.09 15.91 3.43
CA GLY A 242 -29.47 16.14 3.87
C GLY A 242 -29.54 16.98 5.13
#